data_AF-A0A329T2C4-F1
#
_entry.id   AF-A0A329T2C4-F1
#
_cell.length_a   1.000
_cell.length_b   1.000
_cell.length_c   1.000
_cell.angle_alpha   90.00
_cell.angle_beta   90.00
_cell.angle_gamma   90.00
#
_symmetry.space_group_name_H-M   'P 1'
#
loop_
_entity.id
_entity.type
_entity.pdbx_description
1 polymer ?
#
loop_
_entity_poly.entity_id
_entity_poly.type
_entity_poly.pdbx_seq_one_letter_code
_entity_poly.pdbx_strand_id
1 'polypeptide(L)'
;MPFTAPGAKSCFERVLSTIVPDPTPGDVAIHVMIESLRAFFDYEDPNYTWQIMRRHLPEEPCLFDIAGFDPKAHVSKRAPYETRIKVL
;
A
#
# COMPACT_ATOMS: atom_id res chain seq x y z
N MET A 1 9.53 23.98 3.92
CA MET A 1 10.70 23.12 4.20
C MET A 1 11.50 22.96 2.91
N PRO A 2 12.83 23.11 2.91
CA PRO A 2 13.61 22.85 1.70
C PRO A 2 13.75 21.34 1.44
N PHE A 3 13.63 20.92 0.18
CA PHE A 3 13.93 19.55 -0.26
C PHE A 3 15.46 19.40 -0.34
N THR A 4 16.04 18.54 0.50
CA THR A 4 17.51 18.37 0.61
C THR A 4 18.07 17.24 -0.23
N ALA A 5 17.25 16.25 -0.59
CA ALA A 5 17.66 15.11 -1.41
C ALA A 5 17.41 15.38 -2.91
N PRO A 6 18.33 14.97 -3.80
CA PRO A 6 18.11 15.01 -5.24
C PRO A 6 16.81 14.29 -5.63
N GLY A 7 15.96 14.94 -6.43
CA GLY A 7 14.69 14.39 -6.90
C GLY A 7 13.52 14.46 -5.90
N ALA A 8 13.75 14.84 -4.63
CA ALA A 8 12.68 14.91 -3.62
C ALA A 8 11.56 15.89 -3.99
N LYS A 9 11.92 17.05 -4.57
CA LYS A 9 10.95 18.02 -5.09
C LYS A 9 10.09 17.41 -6.20
N SER A 10 10.72 16.77 -7.19
CA SER A 10 10.01 16.16 -8.33
C SER A 10 9.11 15.00 -7.91
N CYS A 11 9.55 14.18 -6.94
CA CYS A 11 8.70 13.15 -6.35
C CYS A 11 7.51 13.76 -5.60
N PHE A 12 7.73 14.80 -4.81
CA PHE A 12 6.66 15.49 -4.09
C PHE A 12 5.64 16.12 -5.04
N GLU A 13 6.10 16.78 -6.11
CA GLU A 13 5.25 17.31 -7.16
C GLU A 13 4.45 16.21 -7.87
N ARG A 14 5.05 15.05 -8.14
CA ARG A 14 4.34 13.88 -8.72
C ARG A 14 3.27 13.33 -7.78
N VAL A 15 3.54 13.28 -6.47
CA VAL A 15 2.55 12.87 -5.47
C VAL A 15 1.38 13.84 -5.45
N LEU A 16 1.65 15.15 -5.44
CA LEU A 16 0.61 16.17 -5.47
C LEU A 16 -0.18 16.18 -6.78
N SER A 17 0.45 15.86 -7.90
CA SER A 17 -0.20 15.78 -9.21
C SER A 17 -0.89 14.43 -9.45
N THR A 18 -0.78 13.47 -8.51
CA THR A 18 -1.45 12.18 -8.66
C THR A 18 -2.94 12.38 -8.41
N ILE A 19 -3.74 12.18 -9.46
CA ILE A 19 -5.19 12.12 -9.34
C ILE A 19 -5.51 10.87 -8.55
N VAL A 20 -5.84 11.05 -7.27
CA VAL A 20 -6.45 9.99 -6.47
C VAL A 20 -7.91 9.82 -6.91
N PRO A 21 -8.43 8.59 -6.91
CA PRO A 21 -9.87 8.41 -7.11
C PRO A 21 -10.64 9.20 -6.05
N ASP A 22 -11.86 9.58 -6.38
CA ASP A 22 -12.74 10.27 -5.43
C ASP A 22 -12.77 9.52 -4.10
N PRO A 23 -12.71 10.25 -2.97
CA PRO A 23 -12.78 9.63 -1.67
C PRO A 23 -14.05 8.79 -1.60
N THR A 24 -13.95 7.63 -0.95
CA THR A 24 -15.14 6.84 -0.64
C THR A 24 -16.11 7.74 0.12
N PRO A 25 -17.38 7.87 -0.31
CA PRO A 25 -18.36 8.70 0.39
C PRO A 25 -18.38 8.34 1.88
N GLY A 26 -18.49 9.35 2.75
CA GLY A 26 -18.41 9.16 4.20
C GLY A 26 -19.44 8.18 4.76
N ASP A 27 -20.51 7.93 4.00
CA ASP A 27 -21.62 7.05 4.37
C ASP A 27 -21.47 5.61 3.86
N VAL A 28 -20.33 5.26 3.23
CA VAL A 28 -20.07 3.87 2.82
C VAL A 28 -19.74 3.03 4.05
N ALA A 29 -20.75 2.33 4.56
CA ALA A 29 -20.56 1.25 5.50
C ALA A 29 -19.95 0.03 4.77
N ILE A 30 -18.65 -0.20 4.98
CA ILE A 30 -18.03 -1.46 4.56
C ILE A 30 -18.48 -2.52 5.56
N HIS A 31 -19.27 -3.49 5.11
CA HIS A 31 -19.61 -4.65 5.91
C HIS A 31 -18.35 -5.50 6.10
N VAL A 32 -17.77 -5.44 7.30
CA VAL A 32 -16.64 -6.28 7.70
C VAL A 32 -17.17 -7.34 8.65
N MET A 33 -16.81 -8.61 8.41
CA MET A 33 -17.14 -9.69 9.35
C MET A 33 -16.42 -9.43 10.67
N ILE A 34 -17.08 -9.72 11.80
CA ILE A 34 -16.50 -9.55 13.14
C ILE A 34 -15.19 -10.37 13.25
N GLU A 35 -15.16 -11.52 12.59
CA GLU A 35 -14.02 -12.42 12.47
C GLU A 35 -12.83 -11.74 11.78
N SER A 36 -13.08 -10.97 10.71
CA SER A 36 -12.03 -10.22 10.02
C SER A 36 -11.48 -9.08 10.86
N LEU A 37 -12.33 -8.41 11.65
CA LEU A 37 -11.87 -7.40 12.60
C LEU A 37 -11.02 -8.02 13.72
N ARG A 38 -11.44 -9.18 14.26
CA ARG A 38 -10.65 -9.91 15.26
C ARG A 38 -9.30 -10.34 14.70
N ALA A 39 -9.28 -10.94 13.52
CA ALA A 39 -8.02 -11.29 12.84
C ALA A 39 -7.11 -10.08 12.59
N PHE A 40 -7.70 -8.91 12.34
CA PHE A 40 -6.94 -7.66 12.22
C PHE A 40 -6.42 -7.15 13.57
N PHE A 41 -7.22 -7.23 14.64
CA PHE A 41 -6.80 -6.81 15.99
C PHE A 41 -5.71 -7.72 16.58
N ASP A 42 -5.70 -8.99 16.24
CA ASP A 42 -4.66 -9.95 16.64
C ASP A 42 -3.37 -9.81 15.81
N TYR A 43 -3.20 -8.73 15.04
CA TYR A 43 -2.03 -8.49 14.21
C TYR A 43 -0.71 -8.48 15.00
N GLU A 44 -0.72 -8.14 16.29
CA GLU A 44 0.47 -8.17 17.13
C GLU A 44 0.80 -9.57 17.70
N ASP A 45 -0.09 -10.56 17.55
CA ASP A 45 0.15 -11.93 18.04
C ASP A 45 1.46 -12.47 17.43
N PRO A 46 2.45 -12.83 18.27
CA PRO A 46 3.69 -13.46 17.85
C PRO A 46 3.55 -14.66 16.90
N ASN A 47 2.42 -15.36 16.94
CA ASN A 47 2.13 -16.55 16.14
C ASN A 47 1.31 -16.26 14.88
N TYR A 48 0.88 -15.01 14.68
CA TYR A 48 0.17 -14.60 13.47
C TYR A 48 1.09 -14.75 12.24
N THR A 49 0.54 -15.21 11.11
CA THR A 49 1.33 -15.54 9.90
C THR A 49 2.21 -14.37 9.44
N TRP A 50 1.65 -13.15 9.45
CA TRP A 50 2.42 -11.96 9.11
C TRP A 50 3.55 -11.68 10.11
N GLN A 51 3.32 -11.89 11.41
CA GLN A 51 4.34 -11.66 12.45
C GLN A 51 5.51 -12.64 12.33
N ILE A 52 5.20 -13.90 12.03
CA ILE A 52 6.22 -14.92 11.73
C ILE A 52 7.04 -14.49 10.51
N MET A 53 6.38 -14.12 9.41
CA MET A 53 7.06 -13.66 8.19
C MET A 53 7.90 -12.41 8.43
N ARG A 54 7.39 -11.43 9.18
CA ARG A 54 8.06 -10.16 9.50
C ARG A 54 9.41 -10.39 10.17
N ARG A 55 9.54 -11.40 11.03
CA ARG A 55 10.82 -11.74 11.70
C ARG A 55 11.90 -12.25 10.74
N HIS A 56 11.51 -12.74 9.57
CA HIS A 56 12.43 -13.18 8.53
C HIS A 56 12.78 -12.05 7.55
N LEU A 57 12.07 -10.93 7.59
CA LEU A 57 12.42 -9.74 6.82
C LEU A 57 13.56 -9.00 7.51
N PRO A 58 14.44 -8.33 6.75
CA PRO A 58 15.47 -7.49 7.33
C PRO A 58 14.86 -6.33 8.10
N GLU A 59 15.57 -5.89 9.14
CA GLU A 59 15.17 -4.75 9.98
C GLU A 59 15.13 -3.44 9.18
N GLU A 60 16.01 -3.32 8.19
CA GLU A 60 16.01 -2.21 7.25
C GLU A 60 15.29 -2.57 5.94
N PRO A 61 14.59 -1.60 5.30
CA PRO A 61 13.96 -1.83 4.01
C PRO A 61 14.96 -2.36 2.99
N CYS A 62 14.63 -3.46 2.32
CA CYS A 62 15.37 -3.85 1.12
C CYS A 62 15.21 -2.77 0.06
N LEU A 63 16.28 -2.06 -0.24
CA LEU A 63 16.34 -1.23 -1.43
C LEU A 63 16.40 -2.16 -2.64
N PHE A 64 15.38 -2.15 -3.48
CA PHE A 64 15.43 -2.81 -4.78
C PHE A 64 16.33 -1.97 -5.68
N ASP A 65 17.28 -2.61 -6.35
CA ASP A 65 18.04 -1.95 -7.40
C ASP A 65 17.07 -1.55 -8.52
N ILE A 66 17.04 -0.25 -8.82
CA ILE A 66 16.22 0.32 -9.89
C ILE A 66 17.02 0.43 -11.20
N ALA A 67 18.28 -0.05 -11.24
CA ALA A 67 19.04 -0.14 -12.47
C ALA A 67 18.30 -1.04 -13.47
N GLY A 68 17.92 -0.46 -14.62
CA GLY A 68 17.14 -1.14 -15.64
C GLY A 68 15.61 -1.10 -15.44
N PHE A 69 15.12 -0.47 -14.36
CA PHE A 69 13.69 -0.21 -14.21
C PHE A 69 13.26 0.88 -15.20
N ASP A 70 12.35 0.55 -16.13
CA ASP A 70 11.76 1.52 -17.05
C ASP A 70 10.74 2.41 -16.30
N PRO A 71 10.98 3.72 -16.13
CA PRO A 71 10.04 4.62 -15.45
C PRO A 71 8.70 4.77 -16.18
N LYS A 72 8.61 4.33 -17.44
CA LYS A 72 7.39 4.29 -18.25
C LYS A 72 6.67 2.95 -18.15
N ALA A 73 7.27 1.94 -17.53
CA ALA A 73 6.59 0.69 -17.25
C ALA A 73 5.46 0.95 -16.25
N HIS A 74 4.25 0.53 -16.61
CA HIS A 74 3.11 0.59 -15.71
C HIS A 74 3.31 -0.43 -14.58
N VAL A 75 3.75 0.04 -13.42
CA VAL A 75 4.00 -0.80 -12.22
C VAL A 75 2.73 -1.39 -11.62
N SER A 76 1.57 -0.85 -11.98
CA SER A 76 0.30 -1.32 -11.49
C SER A 76 -0.82 -0.86 -12.41
N LYS A 77 -1.57 -1.81 -12.98
CA LYS A 77 -2.94 -1.56 -13.38
C LYS A 77 -3.81 -2.08 -12.23
N ARG A 78 -4.35 -1.17 -11.41
CA ARG A 78 -5.40 -1.56 -10.46
C ARG A 78 -6.49 -2.27 -11.25
N ALA A 79 -6.96 -3.41 -10.74
CA ALA A 79 -8.10 -4.10 -11.33
C ALA A 79 -9.29 -3.12 -11.47
N PRO A 80 -10.08 -3.19 -12.55
CA PRO A 80 -11.31 -2.41 -12.69
C PRO A 80 -12.19 -2.56 -11.44
N TYR A 81 -12.93 -1.50 -11.08
CA TYR A 81 -13.73 -1.46 -9.85
C TYR A 81 -14.63 -2.69 -9.69
N GLU A 82 -15.26 -3.12 -10.78
CA GLU A 82 -16.14 -4.31 -10.86
C GLU A 82 -15.46 -5.62 -10.42
N THR A 83 -14.12 -5.68 -10.47
CA THR A 83 -13.34 -6.88 -10.15
C THR A 83 -12.61 -6.78 -8.81
N ARG A 84 -12.75 -5.66 -8.08
CA ARG A 84 -12.02 -5.42 -6.82
C ARG A 84 -12.62 -6.14 -5.62
N ILE A 85 -13.92 -6.40 -5.63
CA ILE A 85 -14.62 -7.02 -4.51
C ILE A 85 -15.18 -8.36 -5.00
N LYS A 86 -14.43 -9.43 -4.80
CA LYS A 86 -15.05 -10.76 -4.75
C LYS A 86 -15.67 -10.87 -3.38
N VAL A 87 -17.00 -10.80 -3.32
CA VAL A 87 -17.78 -11.18 -2.14
C VAL A 87 -17.44 -12.65 -1.87
N LEU A 88 -16.68 -12.88 -0.80
CA LEU A 88 -16.54 -14.17 -0.13
C LEU A 88 -17.24 -14.06 1.21
#